data_AF-A0A0U3HC19-F1
#
_entry.id   AF-A0A0U3HC19-F1
#
_cell.length_a   1.000
_cell.length_b   1.000
_cell.length_c   1.000
_cell.angle_alpha   90.00
_cell.angle_beta   90.00
_cell.angle_gamma   90.00
#
_symmetry.space_group_name_H-M   'P 1'
#
loop_
_entity.id
_entity.type
_entity.pdbx_description
1 polymer ?
#
loop_
_entity_poly.entity_id
_entity_poly.type
_entity_poly.pdbx_seq_one_letter_code
_entity_poly.pdbx_strand_id
1 'polypeptide(L)'
;MLGTTTRSDPEGHIGWEIRCDGGCAAAGDLPAGYACPAPDRVLTGWDFDLESMQVAKDGTLWFGDEFGPYLLHTDAQGRLLEAPVKLPGITSPSDPDPQAPAAKLTDPGTTRCDRRNMRTCPTSTGC
;
A
#
# COMPACT_ATOMS: atom_id res chain seq x y z
N MET A 1 10.96 10.98 24.10
CA MET A 1 11.14 11.23 22.66
C MET A 1 9.94 10.66 21.93
N LEU A 2 9.38 11.37 20.95
CA LEU A 2 8.45 10.79 20.00
C LEU A 2 9.28 9.95 19.02
N GLY A 3 9.02 8.65 18.94
CA GLY A 3 9.61 7.77 17.94
C GLY A 3 8.71 7.70 16.71
N THR A 4 9.31 7.63 15.52
CA THR A 4 8.59 7.34 14.27
C THR A 4 8.69 5.85 13.98
N THR A 5 7.55 5.22 13.66
CA THR A 5 7.49 3.81 13.24
C THR A 5 7.21 3.74 11.74
N THR A 6 8.20 3.24 10.98
CA THR A 6 8.06 2.92 9.55
C THR A 6 7.27 1.63 9.40
N ARG A 7 6.36 1.56 8.43
CA ARG A 7 5.64 0.33 8.10
C ARG A 7 6.40 -0.45 7.04
N SER A 8 6.46 -1.77 7.15
CA SER A 8 7.14 -2.63 6.18
C SER A 8 6.50 -4.01 6.12
N ASP A 9 6.75 -4.73 5.02
CA ASP A 9 6.38 -6.13 4.85
C ASP A 9 7.60 -6.99 4.48
N PRO A 10 8.55 -7.14 5.42
CA PRO A 10 9.83 -7.80 5.16
C PRO A 10 9.68 -9.29 4.86
N GLU A 11 8.61 -9.93 5.33
CA GLU A 11 8.35 -11.35 5.16
C GLU A 11 7.52 -11.67 3.90
N GLY A 12 7.07 -10.65 3.16
CA GLY A 12 6.40 -10.87 1.88
C GLY A 12 4.94 -11.31 2.01
N HIS A 13 4.21 -10.85 3.02
CA HIS A 13 2.81 -11.20 3.23
C HIS A 13 1.85 -10.63 2.17
N ILE A 14 2.18 -9.48 1.59
CA ILE A 14 1.44 -8.85 0.49
C ILE A 14 1.82 -9.56 -0.83
N GLY A 15 0.82 -10.19 -1.44
CA GLY A 15 0.98 -11.00 -2.66
C GLY A 15 0.96 -10.24 -3.99
N TRP A 16 0.81 -8.91 -3.96
CA TRP A 16 0.88 -8.04 -5.13
C TRP A 16 2.11 -7.13 -5.08
N GLU A 17 2.44 -6.52 -6.22
CA GLU A 17 3.56 -5.60 -6.34
C GLU A 17 3.31 -4.31 -5.51
N ILE A 18 4.23 -3.99 -4.61
CA ILE A 18 4.25 -2.73 -3.86
C ILE A 18 5.32 -1.78 -4.40
N ARG A 19 5.24 -0.51 -4.02
CA ARG A 19 6.13 0.55 -4.49
C ARG A 19 7.61 0.20 -4.30
N CYS A 20 7.93 -0.41 -3.16
CA CYS A 20 9.29 -0.75 -2.76
C CYS A 20 9.66 -2.21 -3.11
N ASP A 21 9.07 -2.78 -4.17
CA ASP A 21 9.54 -4.02 -4.83
C ASP A 21 10.48 -3.73 -6.01
N GLY A 22 10.58 -2.48 -6.45
CA GLY A 22 11.52 -2.05 -7.50
C GLY A 22 11.11 -2.41 -8.93
N GLY A 23 9.85 -2.79 -9.19
CA GLY A 23 9.41 -3.20 -10.53
C GLY A 23 9.49 -2.11 -11.61
N CYS A 24 9.58 -0.83 -11.21
CA CYS A 24 9.89 0.28 -12.13
C CYS A 24 11.30 0.20 -12.75
N ALA A 25 12.20 -0.65 -12.27
CA ALA A 25 13.55 -0.79 -12.81
C ALA A 25 13.55 -1.35 -14.24
N ALA A 26 12.48 -2.04 -14.63
CA ALA A 26 12.29 -2.55 -15.99
C ALA A 26 11.68 -1.50 -16.94
N ALA A 27 11.29 -0.32 -16.45
CA ALA A 27 10.77 0.74 -17.29
C ALA A 27 11.89 1.32 -18.17
N GLY A 28 11.65 1.40 -19.48
CA GLY A 28 12.64 1.97 -20.42
C GLY A 28 12.92 3.46 -20.18
N ASP A 29 11.90 4.20 -19.73
CA ASP A 29 12.01 5.60 -19.33
C ASP A 29 11.20 5.84 -18.04
N LEU A 30 11.75 6.64 -17.14
CA LEU A 30 11.06 7.15 -15.95
C LEU A 30 10.80 8.66 -16.13
N PRO A 31 9.71 9.21 -15.56
CA PRO A 31 9.48 10.65 -15.57
C PRO A 31 10.67 11.41 -14.99
N ALA A 32 10.94 12.62 -15.51
CA ALA A 32 12.04 13.44 -15.02
C ALA A 32 11.90 13.68 -13.50
N GLY A 33 12.98 13.42 -12.75
CA GLY A 33 13.00 13.53 -11.28
C GLY A 33 12.50 12.28 -10.54
N TYR A 34 12.10 11.22 -11.25
CA TYR A 34 11.71 9.95 -10.64
C TYR A 34 12.90 8.98 -10.61
N ALA A 35 13.18 8.43 -9.43
CA ALA A 35 14.12 7.33 -9.25
C ALA A 35 13.33 6.07 -8.84
N CYS A 36 13.66 4.94 -9.46
CA CYS A 36 13.10 3.68 -9.00
C CYS A 36 13.70 3.34 -7.63
N PRO A 37 12.89 3.11 -6.59
CA PRO A 37 13.40 2.84 -5.26
C PRO A 37 14.14 1.50 -5.19
N ALA A 38 15.03 1.38 -4.21
CA ALA A 38 15.63 0.10 -3.87
C ALA A 38 14.55 -0.84 -3.31
N PRO A 39 14.63 -2.16 -3.61
CA PRO A 39 13.69 -3.12 -3.07
C PRO A 39 13.99 -3.38 -1.59
N ASP A 40 13.17 -2.84 -0.70
CA ASP A 40 13.30 -2.99 0.76
C ASP A 40 11.99 -3.32 1.49
N ARG A 41 10.89 -3.47 0.73
CA ARG A 41 9.55 -3.78 1.25
C ARG A 41 9.01 -2.78 2.29
N VAL A 42 9.51 -1.54 2.29
CA VAL A 42 8.89 -0.45 3.05
C VAL A 42 7.52 -0.13 2.44
N LEU A 43 6.52 0.09 3.29
CA LEU A 43 5.18 0.46 2.87
C LEU A 43 5.03 1.98 2.92
N THR A 44 4.54 2.54 1.81
CA THR A 44 4.38 3.97 1.61
C THR A 44 2.91 4.33 1.41
N GLY A 45 2.59 5.63 1.39
CA GLY A 45 1.25 6.11 1.02
C GLY A 45 0.84 5.77 -0.42
N TRP A 46 1.75 5.21 -1.23
CA TRP A 46 1.39 4.63 -2.52
C TRP A 46 0.66 3.29 -2.38
N ASP A 47 1.05 2.52 -1.36
CA ASP A 47 0.61 1.14 -1.17
C ASP A 47 -0.73 1.11 -0.43
N PHE A 48 -0.85 1.92 0.62
CA PHE A 48 -2.04 2.02 1.49
C PHE A 48 -2.37 3.48 1.85
N ASP A 49 -3.67 3.84 1.84
CA ASP A 49 -4.23 5.08 2.37
C ASP A 49 -4.74 4.78 3.78
N LEU A 50 -3.84 4.90 4.77
CA LEU A 50 -4.18 4.55 6.14
C LEU A 50 -4.97 5.69 6.80
N GLU A 51 -6.22 5.41 7.18
CA GLU A 51 -7.16 6.42 7.73
C GLU A 51 -7.49 6.19 9.21
N SER A 52 -7.16 5.02 9.74
CA SER A 52 -7.39 4.70 11.15
C SER A 52 -6.27 3.84 11.71
N MET A 53 -6.03 3.97 13.02
CA MET A 53 -5.10 3.11 13.75
C MET A 53 -5.67 2.72 15.12
N GLN A 54 -5.35 1.52 15.58
CA GLN A 54 -5.66 1.02 16.92
C GLN A 54 -4.46 0.26 17.49
N VAL A 55 -4.22 0.42 18.78
CA VAL A 55 -3.22 -0.38 19.51
C VAL A 55 -3.96 -1.52 20.20
N ALA A 56 -3.59 -2.76 19.88
CA ALA A 56 -4.16 -3.94 20.51
C ALA A 56 -3.61 -4.14 21.93
N LYS A 57 -4.28 -5.00 22.71
CA LYS A 57 -3.90 -5.26 24.11
C LYS A 57 -2.52 -5.88 24.27
N ASP A 58 -2.03 -6.59 23.25
CA ASP A 58 -0.69 -7.19 23.20
C ASP A 58 0.40 -6.22 22.69
N GLY A 59 0.04 -4.97 22.39
CA GLY A 59 0.95 -3.94 21.89
C GLY A 59 1.15 -3.95 20.38
N THR A 60 0.50 -4.85 19.64
CA THR A 60 0.48 -4.81 18.16
C THR A 60 -0.40 -3.68 17.64
N LEU A 61 -0.24 -3.33 16.36
CA LEU A 61 -0.95 -2.21 15.74
C LEU A 61 -1.88 -2.72 14.64
N TRP A 62 -3.08 -2.14 14.58
CA TRP A 62 -4.05 -2.36 13.52
C TRP A 62 -4.29 -1.08 12.77
N PHE A 63 -4.36 -1.14 11.44
CA PHE A 63 -4.66 0.00 10.59
C PHE A 63 -5.79 -0.32 9.61
N GLY A 64 -6.63 0.66 9.31
CA GLY A 64 -7.63 0.57 8.24
C GLY A 64 -7.18 1.33 6.99
N ASP A 65 -7.42 0.74 5.82
CA ASP A 65 -7.07 1.26 4.49
C ASP A 65 -8.31 1.71 3.67
N GLU A 66 -8.16 2.75 2.84
CA GLU A 66 -9.18 3.19 1.88
C GLU A 66 -9.10 2.47 0.52
N PHE A 67 -7.88 2.13 0.06
CA PHE A 67 -7.65 1.75 -1.33
C PHE A 67 -8.24 0.41 -1.71
N GLY A 68 -8.02 -0.63 -0.91
CA GLY A 68 -8.88 -1.82 -0.89
C GLY A 68 -9.25 -1.97 0.58
N PRO A 69 -10.51 -1.91 1.01
CA PRO A 69 -10.79 -1.85 2.45
C PRO A 69 -10.21 -3.09 3.16
N TYR A 70 -9.04 -2.87 3.76
CA TYR A 70 -8.18 -3.86 4.38
C TYR A 70 -7.99 -3.46 5.84
N LEU A 71 -7.80 -4.47 6.69
CA LEU A 71 -7.16 -4.31 7.98
C LEU A 71 -5.72 -4.83 7.87
N LEU A 72 -4.76 -3.99 8.28
CA LEU A 72 -3.35 -4.37 8.36
C LEU A 72 -2.99 -4.60 9.82
N HIS A 73 -2.32 -5.71 10.11
CA HIS A 73 -1.83 -6.06 11.44
C HIS A 73 -0.30 -6.04 11.47
N THR A 74 0.29 -5.21 12.32
CA THR A 74 1.74 -5.10 12.46
C THR A 74 2.22 -5.34 13.87
N ASP A 75 3.49 -5.72 14.02
CA ASP A 75 4.20 -5.63 15.29
C ASP A 75 4.30 -4.17 15.77
N ALA A 76 4.81 -3.98 16.99
CA ALA A 76 5.01 -2.64 17.57
C ALA A 76 6.07 -1.80 16.81
N GLN A 77 6.83 -2.43 15.92
CA GLN A 77 7.84 -1.81 15.08
C GLN A 77 7.34 -1.57 13.64
N GLY A 78 6.06 -1.84 13.35
CA GLY A 78 5.43 -1.59 12.06
C GLY A 78 5.67 -2.66 11.00
N ARG A 79 6.22 -3.83 11.35
CA ARG A 79 6.35 -4.96 10.42
C ARG A 79 5.04 -5.71 10.33
N LEU A 80 4.56 -5.92 9.12
CA LEU A 80 3.36 -6.68 8.84
C LEU A 80 3.52 -8.12 9.37
N LEU A 81 2.50 -8.62 10.06
CA LEU A 81 2.50 -9.94 10.70
C LEU A 81 1.77 -11.01 9.85
N GLU A 82 0.88 -10.57 8.97
CA GLU A 82 0.07 -11.42 8.12
C GLU A 82 -0.40 -10.66 6.87
N ALA A 83 -0.95 -11.38 5.89
CA ALA A 83 -1.51 -10.74 4.69
C ALA A 83 -2.64 -9.76 5.06
N PRO A 84 -2.81 -8.64 4.34
CA PRO A 84 -3.89 -7.70 4.61
C PRO A 84 -5.27 -8.39 4.64
N VAL A 85 -6.04 -8.14 5.69
CA VAL A 85 -7.35 -8.77 5.90
C VAL A 85 -8.40 -7.99 5.13
N LYS A 86 -8.96 -8.58 4.07
CA LYS A 86 -9.98 -7.94 3.25
C LYS A 86 -11.33 -7.88 3.98
N LEU A 87 -12.03 -6.74 3.89
CA LEU A 87 -13.40 -6.65 4.39
C LEU A 87 -14.37 -7.38 3.44
N PRO A 88 -15.15 -8.37 3.92
CA PRO A 88 -16.09 -9.11 3.09
C PRO A 88 -17.19 -8.22 2.48
N GLY A 89 -17.44 -8.39 1.18
CA GLY A 89 -18.57 -7.75 0.49
C GLY A 89 -18.37 -6.28 0.10
N ILE A 90 -17.23 -5.69 0.45
CA ILE A 90 -16.87 -4.31 0.10
C ILE A 90 -15.62 -4.35 -0.79
N THR A 91 -15.63 -3.59 -1.87
CA THR A 91 -14.46 -3.47 -2.75
C THR A 91 -14.42 -2.09 -3.37
N SER A 92 -13.21 -1.56 -3.48
CA SER A 92 -12.91 -0.22 -3.98
C SER A 92 -12.32 -0.29 -5.40
N PRO A 93 -12.56 0.71 -6.27
CA PRO A 93 -11.93 0.75 -7.60
C PRO A 93 -10.41 0.83 -7.55
N SER A 94 -9.85 1.27 -6.41
CA SER A 94 -8.41 1.42 -6.20
C SER A 94 -7.77 0.20 -5.53
N ASP A 95 -8.49 -0.92 -5.41
CA ASP A 95 -7.98 -2.13 -4.79
C ASP A 95 -6.78 -2.67 -5.57
N PRO A 96 -5.59 -2.79 -4.96
CA PRO A 96 -4.38 -3.22 -5.65
C PRO A 96 -4.34 -4.74 -5.92
N ASP A 97 -5.17 -5.54 -5.26
CA ASP A 97 -5.22 -6.98 -5.48
C ASP A 97 -5.86 -7.28 -6.86
N PRO A 98 -5.12 -7.87 -7.82
CA PRO A 98 -5.64 -8.17 -9.15
C PRO A 98 -6.75 -9.22 -9.15
N GLN A 99 -6.91 -9.97 -8.04
CA GLN A 99 -7.97 -10.95 -7.84
C GLN A 99 -9.20 -10.36 -7.12
N ALA A 100 -9.17 -9.08 -6.77
CA ALA A 100 -10.30 -8.43 -6.12
C ALA A 100 -11.55 -8.43 -7.02
N PRO A 101 -12.75 -8.69 -6.46
CA PRO A 101 -13.98 -8.58 -7.23
C PRO A 101 -14.22 -7.14 -7.69
N ALA A 102 -14.97 -6.95 -8.77
CA ALA A 102 -15.26 -5.60 -9.27
C ALA A 102 -15.85 -4.71 -8.17
N ALA A 103 -15.28 -3.51 -8.01
CA ALA A 103 -15.72 -2.54 -7.03
C ALA A 103 -17.23 -2.31 -7.11
N LYS A 104 -17.92 -2.41 -5.96
CA LYS A 104 -19.34 -2.07 -5.87
C LYS A 104 -19.57 -0.57 -5.72
N LEU A 105 -18.52 0.16 -5.34
CA LEU A 105 -18.51 1.62 -5.25
C LEU A 105 -17.85 2.18 -6.50
N THR A 106 -18.58 2.89 -7.35
CA THR A 106 -17.99 3.73 -8.39
C THR A 106 -17.57 5.05 -7.76
N ASP A 107 -16.27 5.38 -7.76
CA ASP A 107 -15.80 6.73 -7.42
C ASP A 107 -16.30 7.70 -8.51
N PRO A 108 -17.15 8.69 -8.18
CA PRO A 108 -17.79 9.55 -9.16
C PRO A 108 -16.89 10.66 -9.74
N GLY A 109 -15.58 10.73 -9.47
CA GLY A 109 -14.82 11.86 -10.01
C GLY A 109 -13.31 11.83 -9.98
N THR A 110 -12.66 10.82 -9.40
CA THR A 110 -11.20 10.83 -9.34
C THR A 110 -10.61 10.02 -10.48
N THR A 111 -10.03 10.68 -11.48
CA THR A 111 -8.92 10.09 -12.25
C THR A 111 -7.72 9.97 -11.30
N ARG A 112 -7.87 9.17 -10.23
CA ARG A 112 -6.78 8.73 -9.36
C ARG A 112 -5.97 7.80 -10.24
N CYS A 113 -4.66 8.01 -10.26
CA CYS A 113 -3.79 7.35 -11.22
C CYS A 113 -3.97 5.85 -11.16
N ASP A 114 -4.05 5.22 -12.33
CA ASP A 114 -4.14 3.78 -12.40
C ASP A 114 -2.87 3.17 -11.79
N ARG A 115 -2.99 2.61 -10.58
CA ARG A 115 -1.86 1.94 -9.93
C ARG A 115 -1.35 0.74 -10.71
N ARG A 116 -2.18 0.22 -11.63
CA ARG A 116 -1.79 -0.85 -12.56
C ARG A 116 -0.96 -0.32 -13.74
N ASN A 117 -0.90 1.01 -13.94
CA ASN A 117 -0.14 1.63 -15.02
C ASN A 117 0.63 2.85 -14.47
N MET A 118 1.88 2.62 -14.07
CA MET A 118 2.84 3.56 -13.44
C MET A 118 3.12 4.88 -14.21
N ARG A 119 2.42 5.15 -15.32
CA ARG A 119 2.73 6.23 -16.27
C ARG A 119 2.14 7.60 -15.94
N THR A 120 1.18 7.73 -15.01
CA THR A 120 0.40 8.98 -14.91
C THR A 120 0.18 9.55 -13.50
N CYS A 121 1.06 9.29 -12.51
CA CYS A 121 0.92 9.86 -11.14
C CYS A 121 2.12 10.67 -10.65
N PRO A 122 1.94 11.62 -9.70
CA PRO A 122 2.98 12.57 -9.32
C PRO A 122 4.10 11.92 -8.51
N THR A 123 5.19 12.67 -8.46
CA THR A 123 6.51 12.37 -7.91
C THR A 123 6.48 12.12 -6.39
N SER A 124 6.13 10.91 -5.94
CA SER A 124 6.62 10.46 -4.63
C SER A 124 8.04 9.95 -4.81
N THR A 125 9.00 10.67 -4.25
CA THR A 125 10.41 10.31 -4.31
C THR A 125 10.72 9.41 -3.12
N GLY A 126 11.04 8.15 -3.38
CA GLY A 126 11.63 7.22 -2.41
C GLY A 126 10.68 6.26 -1.69
N CYS A 127 11.33 5.27 -1.10
CA CYS A 127 11.02 4.66 0.18
C CYS A 127 11.88 5.43 1.22
#